data_AF-A0A2Z6AL24-F1
#
_entry.id   AF-A0A2Z6AL24-F1
#
_cell.length_a   1.000
_cell.length_b   1.000
_cell.length_c   1.000
_cell.angle_alpha   90.00
_cell.angle_beta   90.00
_cell.angle_gamma   90.00
#
_symmetry.space_group_name_H-M   'P 1'
#
loop_
_entity.id
_entity.type
_entity.pdbx_description
1 polymer ?
#
loop_
_entity_poly.entity_id
_entity_poly.type
_entity_poly.pdbx_seq_one_letter_code
_entity_poly.pdbx_strand_id
1 'polypeptide(L)' 'MEEDWRRDLEHWLEPYLQKLGNKTRRRMCPAYIAGLIGPGDRKSIQPIAARADALSYDRLHHFIGAGI' A
#
# COMPACT_ATOMS: atom_id res chain seq x y z
N MET A 1 -17.47 -4.69 10.52
CA MET A 1 -16.97 -3.32 10.29
C MET A 1 -15.57 -3.43 9.71
N GLU A 2 -15.46 -3.77 8.42
CA GLU A 2 -14.16 -3.92 7.72
C GLU A 2 -13.49 -2.57 7.41
N GLU A 3 -14.15 -1.45 7.69
CA GLU A 3 -13.67 -0.11 7.31
C GLU A 3 -12.66 0.50 8.32
N ASP A 4 -12.49 -0.07 9.51
CA ASP A 4 -11.68 0.54 10.58
C ASP A 4 -10.19 0.13 10.54
N TRP A 5 -9.89 -1.12 10.18
CA TRP A 5 -8.52 -1.65 10.25
C TRP A 5 -7.54 -0.96 9.28
N ARG A 6 -8.03 -0.42 8.16
CA ARG A 6 -7.19 0.33 7.21
C ARG A 6 -6.74 1.66 7.81
N ARG A 7 -7.62 2.34 8.55
CA ARG A 7 -7.29 3.57 9.26
C ARG A 7 -6.35 3.29 10.42
N ASP A 8 -6.55 2.20 11.14
CA ASP A 8 -5.63 1.76 12.21
C ASP A 8 -4.24 1.44 11.66
N LEU A 9 -4.17 0.76 10.51
CA LEU A 9 -2.93 0.49 9.80
C LEU A 9 -2.22 1.78 9.39
N GLU A 10 -2.95 2.75 8.82
CA GLU A 10 -2.38 4.05 8.44
C GLU A 10 -1.80 4.79 9.65
N HIS A 11 -2.52 4.85 10.77
CA HIS A 11 -2.02 5.47 12.01
C HIS A 11 -0.80 4.73 12.57
N TRP A 12 -0.81 3.40 12.54
CA TRP A 12 0.33 2.60 13.00
C TRP A 12 1.57 2.79 12.11
N LEU A 13 1.37 2.99 10.80
CA LEU A 13 2.46 3.19 9.84
C LEU A 13 3.10 4.59 9.89
N GLU A 14 2.40 5.59 10.42
CA GLU A 14 2.83 7.00 10.45
C GLU A 14 4.32 7.21 10.84
N PRO A 15 4.85 6.66 11.95
CA PRO A 15 6.26 6.87 12.32
C PRO A 15 7.26 6.32 11.27
N TYR A 16 6.89 5.27 10.54
CA TYR A 16 7.73 4.68 9.48
C TYR A 16 7.63 5.48 8.18
N LEU A 17 6.43 5.94 7.85
CA LEU A 17 6.14 6.77 6.69
C LEU A 17 6.92 8.10 6.74
N GLN A 18 7.10 8.68 7.93
CA GLN A 18 7.90 9.89 8.12
C GLN A 18 9.39 9.70 7.76
N LYS A 19 9.91 8.47 7.87
CA LYS A 19 11.29 8.14 7.48
C LYS A 19 11.46 7.95 5.97
N LEU A 20 10.37 7.77 5.22
CA LEU A 20 10.42 7.74 3.76
C LEU A 20 10.66 9.16 3.23
N GLY A 21 11.82 9.41 2.62
CA GLY A 21 12.19 10.73 2.06
C GLY A 21 11.39 11.15 0.82
N ASN A 22 10.60 10.25 0.23
CA ASN A 22 9.83 10.50 -0.99
C ASN A 22 8.33 10.56 -0.69
N LYS A 23 7.70 11.71 -1.01
CA LYS A 23 6.26 11.97 -0.78
C LYS A 23 5.35 11.00 -1.50
N THR A 24 5.70 10.59 -2.73
CA THR A 24 4.95 9.60 -3.51
C THR A 24 5.03 8.23 -2.84
N ARG A 25 6.20 7.82 -2.37
CA ARG A 25 6.38 6.55 -1.64
C ARG A 25 5.56 6.52 -0.36
N ARG A 26 5.54 7.64 0.38
CA ARG A 26 4.76 7.79 1.62
C ARG A 26 3.26 7.58 1.39
N ARG A 27 2.71 8.12 0.30
CA ARG A 27 1.30 7.96 -0.06
C ARG A 27 0.94 6.55 -0.53
N MET A 28 1.89 5.85 -1.15
CA MET A 28 1.68 4.51 -1.74
C MET A 28 1.82 3.37 -0.73
N CYS A 29 2.73 3.51 0.24
CA CYS A 29 3.07 2.46 1.21
C CYS A 29 1.86 1.87 1.95
N PRO A 30 0.94 2.67 2.52
CA PRO A 30 -0.18 2.12 3.29
C PRO A 30 -1.10 1.25 2.45
N ALA A 31 -1.43 1.69 1.23
CA ALA A 31 -2.28 0.94 0.32
C ALA A 31 -1.60 -0.33 -0.22
N TYR A 32 -0.28 -0.32 -0.42
CA TYR A 32 0.48 -1.52 -0.73
C TYR A 32 0.46 -2.55 0.41
N ILE A 33 0.71 -2.12 1.65
CA ILE A 33 0.72 -2.98 2.83
C ILE A 33 -0.69 -3.52 3.10
N ALA A 34 -1.72 -2.68 3.00
CA ALA A 34 -3.11 -3.09 3.11
C ALA A 34 -3.48 -4.16 2.08
N GLY A 35 -2.95 -4.06 0.85
CA GLY A 35 -3.11 -5.10 -0.16
C GLY A 35 -2.44 -6.43 0.20
N LEU A 36 -1.32 -6.41 0.92
CA LEU A 36 -0.57 -7.61 1.31
C LEU A 36 -1.18 -8.35 2.50
N ILE A 37 -1.76 -7.62 3.45
CA ILE A 37 -2.24 -8.18 4.73
C ILE A 37 -3.77 -8.25 4.83
N GLY A 38 -4.48 -7.54 3.95
CA GLY A 38 -5.93 -7.51 3.92
C GLY A 38 -6.54 -8.84 3.43
N PRO A 39 -7.86 -9.02 3.59
CA PRO A 39 -8.55 -10.24 3.18
C PRO A 39 -8.42 -10.45 1.66
N GLY A 40 -7.69 -11.48 1.27
CA GLY A 40 -7.46 -11.87 -0.12
C GLY A 40 -6.41 -12.97 -0.26
N ASP A 41 -6.76 -14.04 -0.97
CA ASP A 41 -5.93 -15.25 -1.04
C ASP A 41 -4.57 -15.08 -1.76
N ARG A 42 -4.38 -14.02 -2.55
CA ARG A 42 -3.20 -13.86 -3.41
C ARG A 42 -2.43 -12.57 -3.12
N LYS A 43 -1.21 -12.75 -2.58
CA LYS A 43 -0.19 -11.73 -2.31
C LYS A 43 0.64 -11.39 -3.57
N SER A 44 -0.03 -11.04 -4.67
CA SER A 44 0.64 -10.58 -5.90
C SER A 44 0.23 -9.14 -6.21
N ILE A 45 1.10 -8.39 -6.89
CA ILE A 45 0.90 -6.97 -7.23
C ILE A 45 -0.36 -6.77 -8.06
N GLN A 46 -0.65 -7.68 -9.01
CA GLN A 46 -1.84 -7.62 -9.86
C GLN A 46 -3.16 -7.72 -9.04
N PRO A 47 -3.36 -8.76 -8.21
CA PRO A 47 -4.53 -8.84 -7.33
C PRO A 47 -4.65 -7.69 -6.32
N ILE A 48 -3.52 -7.11 -5.88
CA ILE A 48 -3.51 -5.97 -4.97
C ILE A 48 -3.97 -4.70 -5.69
N ALA A 49 -3.43 -4.44 -6.88
CA ALA A 49 -3.82 -3.31 -7.73
C ALA A 49 -5.31 -3.36 -8.10
N ALA A 50 -5.84 -4.55 -8.39
CA ALA A 50 -7.24 -4.74 -8.76
C ALA A 50 -8.24 -4.47 -7.62
N ARG A 51 -7.81 -4.55 -6.35
CA ARG A 51 -8.68 -4.33 -5.17
C ARG A 51 -8.50 -2.94 -4.56
N ALA A 52 -7.32 -2.36 -4.74
CA ALA A 52 -7.05 -0.98 -4.39
C ALA A 52 -7.46 -0.10 -5.58
N ASP A 53 -8.75 0.18 -5.72
CA ASP A 53 -9.35 1.04 -6.76
C ASP A 53 -8.64 2.42 -6.92
N ALA A 54 -7.84 2.81 -5.92
CA ALA A 54 -7.01 4.01 -5.90
C ALA A 54 -5.58 3.85 -6.50
N LEU A 55 -5.14 2.64 -6.85
CA LEU A 55 -3.76 2.33 -7.26
C LEU A 55 -3.71 1.58 -8.59
N SER A 56 -3.31 2.25 -9.67
CA SER A 56 -3.06 1.57 -10.95
C SER A 56 -1.88 0.59 -10.84
N TYR A 57 -1.99 -0.54 -11.54
CA TYR A 57 -0.95 -1.57 -11.64
C TYR A 57 0.41 -0.97 -11.99
N ASP A 58 0.46 -0.04 -12.95
CA ASP A 58 1.69 0.62 -13.38
C ASP A 58 2.34 1.45 -12.26
N ARG A 59 1.53 2.09 -11.41
CA ARG A 59 2.04 2.88 -10.28
C ARG A 59 2.63 1.97 -9.19
N LEU A 60 2.01 0.82 -8.94
CA LEU A 60 2.54 -0.19 -8.02
C LEU A 60 3.81 -0.85 -8.57
N HIS A 61 3.82 -1.19 -9.86
CA HIS A 61 4.98 -1.76 -10.53
C HIS A 61 6.16 -0.78 -10.54
N HIS A 62 5.92 0.51 -10.80
CA HIS A 62 6.95 1.55 -10.71
C HIS A 62 7.43 1.78 -9.28
N PHE A 63 6.54 1.73 -8.28
CA PHE A 63 6.92 1.87 -6.87
C PHE A 63 7.85 0.75 -6.37
N ILE A 64 7.62 -0.50 -6.81
CA ILE A 64 8.45 -1.66 -6.44
C ILE A 64 9.73 -1.71 -7.29
N GLY A 65 9.63 -1.38 -8.58
CA GLY A 65 10.76 -1.38 -9.51
C GLY A 65 11.76 -0.24 -9.28
N ALA A 66 11.34 0.89 -8.70
CA ALA A 66 12.23 1.98 -8.28
C ALA A 66 13.00 1.65 -6.98
N GLY A 67 13.32 0.38 -6.76
CA GLY A 67 14.04 -0.10 -5.59
C GLY A 67 15.43 0.53 -5.46
N ILE A 68 15.60 1.29 -4.38
CA ILE A 68 16.84 1.90 -3.84
C ILE A 68 17.38 3.08 -4.65
#